data_AF-A0A838WPW1-F1
#
_entry.id   AF-A0A838WPW1-F1
#
_cell.length_a   1.000
_cell.length_b   1.000
_cell.length_c   1.000
_cell.angle_alpha   90.00
_cell.angle_beta   90.00
_cell.angle_gamma   90.00
#
_symmetry.space_group_name_H-M   'P 1'
#
loop_
_entity.id
_entity.type
_entity.pdbx_description
1 polymer ?
#
loop_
_entity_poly.entity_id
_entity_poly.type
_entity_poly.pdbx_seq_one_letter_code
_entity_poly.pdbx_strand_id
1 'polypeptide(L)'
;MPNQNPTGCVNKSYAMAYSEFTTLDKVIKTFSLQVEEDQNLFCEVKPLQPSDYLQQTLQEYLPLATAINTEKARSEFLIAPVLAELRRQTKHQISLFSGTEFNVDPERGFELFGNFYP
;
A
#
# COMPACT_ATOMS: atom_id res chain seq x y z
N MET A 1 -7.51 -58.03 -5.02
CA MET A 1 -7.16 -56.94 -5.95
C MET A 1 -8.01 -55.72 -5.63
N PRO A 2 -7.47 -54.52 -5.86
CA PRO A 2 -7.74 -53.32 -5.07
C PRO A 2 -8.75 -52.38 -5.74
N ASN A 3 -9.32 -51.46 -4.98
CA ASN A 3 -9.67 -50.12 -5.47
C ASN A 3 -9.70 -49.17 -4.25
N GLN A 4 -8.52 -48.74 -3.80
CA GLN A 4 -7.97 -47.41 -4.08
C GLN A 4 -8.97 -46.26 -3.85
N ASN A 5 -8.86 -45.68 -2.66
CA ASN A 5 -9.21 -44.28 -2.44
C ASN A 5 -8.32 -43.41 -3.34
N PRO A 6 -8.81 -42.26 -3.83
CA PRO A 6 -8.06 -41.07 -3.47
C PRO A 6 -9.00 -40.01 -2.90
N THR A 7 -8.75 -39.74 -1.62
CA THR A 7 -8.66 -38.40 -1.03
C THR A 7 -8.76 -37.27 -2.05
N GLY A 8 -9.97 -36.79 -2.28
CA GLY A 8 -10.20 -35.42 -2.71
C GLY A 8 -10.09 -34.52 -1.49
N CYS A 9 -8.88 -34.36 -0.93
CA CYS A 9 -8.59 -33.18 -0.14
C CYS A 9 -8.69 -32.00 -1.11
N VAL A 10 -9.88 -31.45 -1.27
CA VAL A 10 -10.01 -30.12 -1.83
C VAL A 10 -9.33 -29.22 -0.82
N ASN A 11 -8.03 -28.98 -1.04
CA ASN A 11 -7.33 -27.87 -0.43
C ASN A 11 -8.07 -26.63 -0.92
N LYS A 12 -9.09 -26.24 -0.16
CA LYS A 12 -9.79 -24.98 -0.35
C LYS A 12 -8.74 -23.92 -0.04
N SER A 13 -8.03 -23.46 -1.06
CA SER A 13 -7.13 -22.33 -0.94
C SER A 13 -7.99 -21.17 -0.49
N TYR A 14 -7.86 -20.81 0.78
CA TYR A 14 -8.62 -19.73 1.39
C TYR A 14 -7.94 -18.43 0.97
N ALA A 15 -8.08 -18.09 -0.31
CA ALA A 15 -7.62 -16.82 -0.82
C ALA A 15 -8.58 -15.75 -0.29
N MET A 16 -8.14 -14.96 0.69
CA MET A 16 -8.92 -13.84 1.20
C MET A 16 -8.51 -12.56 0.47
N ALA A 17 -9.33 -12.12 -0.49
CA ALA A 17 -9.08 -10.85 -1.15
C ALA A 17 -9.23 -9.69 -0.16
N TYR A 18 -8.39 -8.66 -0.27
CA TYR A 18 -8.47 -7.47 0.58
C TYR A 18 -9.85 -6.78 0.53
N SER A 19 -10.52 -6.85 -0.62
CA SER A 19 -11.88 -6.34 -0.82
C SER A 19 -12.94 -7.03 0.04
N GLU A 20 -12.64 -8.21 0.61
CA GLU A 20 -13.56 -8.90 1.50
C GLU A 20 -13.61 -8.27 2.90
N PHE A 21 -12.62 -7.47 3.30
CA PHE A 21 -12.56 -6.82 4.62
C PHE A 21 -13.30 -5.49 4.62
N THR A 22 -14.64 -5.53 4.55
CA THR A 22 -15.50 -4.34 4.50
C THR A 22 -15.81 -3.74 5.86
N THR A 23 -15.54 -4.44 6.97
CA THR A 23 -15.81 -3.97 8.33
C THR A 23 -14.64 -4.25 9.27
N LEU A 24 -14.44 -3.37 10.25
CA LEU A 24 -13.40 -3.52 11.27
C LEU A 24 -13.59 -4.82 12.09
N ASP A 25 -14.83 -5.13 12.48
CA ASP A 25 -15.18 -6.37 13.18
C ASP A 25 -14.71 -7.64 12.46
N LYS A 26 -14.81 -7.66 11.12
CA LYS A 26 -14.36 -8.80 10.32
C LYS A 26 -12.84 -8.97 10.41
N VAL A 27 -12.09 -7.87 10.30
CA VAL A 27 -10.62 -7.88 10.43
C VAL A 27 -10.22 -8.35 11.84
N ILE A 28 -10.83 -7.77 12.88
CA ILE A 28 -10.54 -8.12 14.28
C ILE A 28 -10.73 -9.62 14.52
N LYS A 29 -11.88 -10.18 14.11
CA LYS A 29 -12.19 -11.60 14.31
C LYS A 29 -11.28 -12.52 13.51
N THR A 30 -11.04 -12.20 12.24
CA THR A 30 -10.22 -13.03 11.35
C THR A 30 -8.77 -13.14 11.82
N PHE A 31 -8.20 -12.03 12.29
CA PHE A 31 -6.80 -11.97 12.71
C PHE A 31 -6.61 -12.02 14.23
N SER A 32 -7.69 -12.17 15.00
CA SER A 32 -7.67 -12.18 16.48
C SER A 32 -6.94 -10.96 17.06
N LEU A 33 -7.29 -9.76 16.56
CA LEU A 33 -6.64 -8.50 16.95
C LEU A 33 -7.26 -7.92 18.22
N GLN A 34 -6.47 -7.08 18.90
CA GLN A 34 -6.97 -6.18 19.93
C GLN A 34 -7.00 -4.75 19.36
N VAL A 35 -8.02 -3.97 19.72
CA VAL A 35 -8.17 -2.58 19.30
C VAL A 35 -7.74 -1.68 20.45
N GLU A 36 -6.85 -0.74 20.16
CA GLU A 36 -6.43 0.31 21.07
C GLU A 36 -6.85 1.66 20.47
N GLU A 37 -7.88 2.29 21.02
CA GLU A 37 -8.43 3.56 20.47
C GLU A 37 -7.77 4.81 21.04
N ASP A 38 -7.21 4.72 22.25
CA ASP A 38 -6.70 5.88 23.00
C ASP A 38 -5.20 6.17 22.80
N GLN A 39 -4.54 5.50 21.84
CA GLN A 39 -3.14 5.74 21.53
C GLN A 39 -2.96 6.77 20.43
N ASN A 40 -2.22 7.84 20.74
CA ASN A 40 -1.73 8.75 19.71
C ASN A 40 -0.33 8.34 19.25
N LEU A 41 -0.28 7.59 18.14
CA LEU A 41 0.95 7.05 17.54
C LEU A 41 1.93 8.12 17.05
N PHE A 42 1.51 9.38 16.93
CA PHE A 42 2.28 10.45 16.30
C PHE A 42 2.49 11.67 17.19
N CYS A 43 2.15 11.59 18.49
CA CYS A 43 2.33 12.68 19.47
C CYS A 43 3.74 13.28 19.47
N GLU A 44 4.76 12.44 19.30
CA GLU A 44 6.17 12.83 19.39
C GLU A 44 6.82 13.09 18.03
N VAL A 45 6.08 12.90 16.93
CA VAL A 45 6.62 13.07 15.58
C VAL A 45 6.74 14.56 15.29
N LYS A 46 7.98 15.03 15.18
CA LYS A 46 8.27 16.42 14.82
C LYS A 46 7.94 16.65 13.34
N PRO A 47 7.27 17.77 13.00
CA PRO A 47 7.07 18.16 11.62
C PRO A 47 8.42 18.30 10.91
N LEU A 48 8.47 17.78 9.68
CA LEU A 48 9.65 17.83 8.84
C LEU A 48 9.41 18.79 7.69
N GLN A 49 10.29 19.77 7.55
CA GLN A 49 10.18 20.75 6.47
C GLN A 49 10.60 20.11 5.14
N PRO A 50 9.89 20.43 4.03
CA PRO A 50 10.31 20.00 2.70
C PRO A 50 11.62 20.70 2.33
N SER A 51 12.54 19.99 1.67
CA SER A 51 13.73 20.63 1.12
C SER A 51 13.39 21.67 0.05
N ASP A 52 14.31 22.60 -0.18
CA ASP A 52 14.20 23.59 -1.27
C ASP A 52 14.00 22.90 -2.62
N TYR A 53 14.64 21.74 -2.83
CA TYR A 53 14.47 20.93 -4.03
C TYR A 53 13.02 20.45 -4.20
N LEU A 54 12.39 19.90 -3.15
CA LEU A 54 10.99 19.50 -3.22
C LEU A 54 10.07 20.71 -3.44
N GLN A 55 10.33 21.83 -2.76
CA GLN A 55 9.53 23.03 -2.91
C GLN A 55 9.58 23.57 -4.35
N GLN A 56 10.77 23.68 -4.93
CA GLN A 56 10.94 24.11 -6.33
C GLN A 56 10.28 23.14 -7.31
N THR A 57 10.46 21.83 -7.11
CA THR A 57 9.84 20.80 -7.95
C THR A 57 8.32 20.92 -7.93
N LEU A 58 7.71 21.07 -6.76
CA LEU A 58 6.26 21.20 -6.63
C LEU A 58 5.72 22.51 -7.19
N GLN A 59 6.47 23.61 -7.10
CA GLN A 59 6.08 24.87 -7.75
C GLN A 59 5.96 24.73 -9.27
N GLU A 60 6.88 23.98 -9.89
CA GLU A 60 6.86 23.73 -11.34
C GLU A 60 5.78 22.70 -11.73
N TYR A 61 5.64 21.64 -10.95
CA TYR A 61 4.83 20.48 -11.32
C TYR A 61 3.35 20.59 -10.92
N LEU A 62 3.02 21.38 -9.89
CA LEU A 62 1.63 21.56 -9.45
C LEU A 62 0.72 22.14 -10.55
N PRO A 63 1.12 23.17 -11.32
CA PRO A 63 0.35 23.64 -12.47
C PRO A 63 0.12 22.55 -13.53
N LEU A 64 1.12 21.70 -13.80
CA LEU A 64 1.00 20.61 -14.78
C LEU A 64 0.05 19.53 -14.30
N ALA A 65 0.18 19.11 -13.04
CA ALA A 65 -0.68 18.11 -12.42
C ALA A 65 -2.15 18.54 -12.43
N THR A 66 -2.40 19.82 -12.13
CA THR A 66 -3.75 20.40 -12.09
C THR A 66 -4.32 20.66 -13.48
N ALA A 67 -3.49 21.04 -14.46
CA ALA A 67 -3.95 21.25 -15.84
C ALA A 67 -4.30 19.93 -16.55
N ILE A 68 -3.50 18.88 -16.37
CA ILE A 68 -3.74 17.56 -16.98
C ILE A 68 -4.86 16.81 -16.24
N ASN A 69 -4.88 16.91 -14.91
CA ASN A 69 -5.94 16.40 -14.02
C ASN A 69 -6.28 14.90 -14.17
N THR A 70 -5.31 14.08 -14.55
CA THR A 70 -5.45 12.61 -14.55
C THR A 70 -4.88 12.02 -13.25
N GLU A 71 -5.26 10.78 -12.94
CA GLU A 71 -4.61 10.01 -11.86
C GLU A 71 -3.11 9.91 -12.10
N LYS A 72 -2.72 9.61 -13.34
CA LYS A 72 -1.32 9.54 -13.75
C LYS A 72 -0.55 10.85 -13.53
N ALA A 73 -1.12 11.97 -13.95
CA ALA A 73 -0.47 13.27 -13.76
C ALA A 73 -0.27 13.59 -12.28
N ARG A 74 -1.26 13.32 -11.42
CA ARG A 74 -1.11 13.53 -9.97
C ARG A 74 -0.06 12.60 -9.37
N SER A 75 -0.04 11.34 -9.79
CA SER A 75 0.93 10.35 -9.36
C SER A 75 2.37 10.74 -9.73
N GLU A 76 2.62 11.11 -10.98
CA GLU A 76 3.97 11.47 -11.45
C GLU A 76 4.44 12.85 -11.00
N PHE A 77 3.55 13.84 -10.97
CA PHE A 77 3.95 15.24 -10.74
C PHE A 77 3.78 15.71 -9.28
N LEU A 78 3.02 14.98 -8.44
CA LEU A 78 2.85 15.33 -7.02
C LEU A 78 3.32 14.22 -6.09
N ILE A 79 2.81 12.99 -6.27
CA ILE A 79 3.05 11.89 -5.34
C ILE A 79 4.51 11.41 -5.43
N ALA A 80 5.00 11.12 -6.64
CA ALA A 80 6.35 10.60 -6.83
C ALA A 80 7.45 11.55 -6.31
N PRO A 81 7.41 12.88 -6.54
CA PRO A 81 8.37 13.82 -5.94
C PRO A 81 8.38 13.81 -4.41
N VAL A 82 7.20 13.74 -3.77
CA VAL A 82 7.08 13.68 -2.31
C VAL A 82 7.66 12.38 -1.77
N LEU A 83 7.35 11.23 -2.39
CA LEU A 83 7.91 9.94 -1.99
C LEU A 83 9.43 9.87 -2.20
N ALA A 84 9.94 10.47 -3.28
CA ALA A 84 11.37 10.60 -3.52
C ALA A 84 12.07 11.47 -2.47
N GLU A 85 11.44 12.55 -2.01
CA GLU A 85 11.94 13.36 -0.89
C GLU A 85 11.99 12.56 0.41
N LEU A 86 10.91 11.84 0.74
CA LEU A 86 10.86 11.01 1.94
C LEU A 86 11.98 9.96 1.93
N ARG A 87 12.25 9.36 0.76
CA ARG A 87 13.38 8.45 0.58
C ARG A 87 14.73 9.13 0.81
N ARG A 88 14.93 10.36 0.33
CA ARG A 88 16.17 11.13 0.59
C ARG A 88 16.32 11.45 2.08
N GLN A 89 15.28 11.99 2.71
CA GLN A 89 15.31 12.45 4.10
C GLN A 89 15.49 11.30 5.10
N THR A 90 14.97 10.10 4.77
CA THR A 90 15.20 8.88 5.54
C THR A 90 16.54 8.20 5.27
N LYS A 91 17.47 8.89 4.59
CA LYS A 91 18.79 8.36 4.19
C LYS A 91 18.68 7.06 3.37
N HIS A 92 17.70 7.01 2.46
CA HIS A 92 17.50 5.91 1.52
C HIS A 92 17.17 4.57 2.18
N GLN A 93 16.68 4.59 3.42
CA GLN A 93 16.25 3.40 4.17
C GLN A 93 14.88 2.87 3.72
N ILE A 94 14.15 3.65 2.93
CA ILE A 94 12.93 3.19 2.28
C ILE A 94 13.16 2.92 0.79
N SER A 95 12.44 1.93 0.27
CA SER A 95 12.39 1.60 -1.15
C SER A 95 11.10 2.13 -1.75
N LEU A 96 11.20 2.67 -2.97
CA LEU A 96 10.06 3.10 -3.76
C LEU A 96 9.93 2.16 -4.95
N PHE A 97 8.75 1.58 -5.13
CA PHE A 97 8.44 0.74 -6.27
C PHE A 97 7.25 1.35 -7.02
N SER A 98 7.31 1.32 -8.35
CA SER A 98 6.24 1.82 -9.23
C SER A 98 5.91 0.73 -10.23
N GLY A 99 4.62 0.41 -10.36
CA GLY A 99 4.14 -0.62 -11.29
C GLY A 99 4.55 -2.06 -10.91
N THR A 100 4.85 -2.32 -9.63
CA THR A 100 5.12 -3.68 -9.13
C THR A 100 3.95 -4.18 -8.29
N GLU A 101 3.49 -5.41 -8.55
CA GLU A 101 2.54 -6.08 -7.68
C GLU A 101 3.20 -6.37 -6.33
N PHE A 102 2.50 -6.01 -5.25
CA PHE A 102 2.95 -6.24 -3.87
C PHE A 102 2.08 -7.32 -3.23
N ASN A 103 2.41 -8.59 -3.46
CA ASN A 103 1.68 -9.73 -2.90
C ASN A 103 2.37 -10.16 -1.59
N VAL A 104 1.74 -9.87 -0.45
CA VAL A 104 2.35 -10.04 0.88
C VAL A 104 2.40 -11.51 1.29
N ASP A 105 1.36 -12.27 0.92
CA ASP A 105 1.25 -13.71 1.22
C ASP A 105 0.37 -14.38 0.15
N PRO A 106 0.99 -14.84 -0.95
CA PRO A 106 0.29 -15.48 -2.06
C PRO A 106 -0.41 -16.78 -1.65
N GLU A 107 0.09 -17.49 -0.64
CA GLU A 107 -0.48 -18.76 -0.19
C GLU A 107 -1.80 -18.58 0.58
N ARG A 108 -1.99 -17.42 1.23
CA ARG A 108 -3.26 -17.00 1.83
C ARG A 108 -4.12 -16.13 0.91
N GLY A 109 -3.70 -15.95 -0.35
CA GLY A 109 -4.38 -15.14 -1.36
C GLY A 109 -4.58 -13.68 -0.97
N PHE A 110 -3.67 -13.12 -0.18
CA PHE A 110 -3.57 -11.67 0.03
C PHE A 110 -2.93 -11.04 -1.21
N GLU A 111 -3.69 -11.04 -2.29
CA GLU A 111 -3.34 -10.42 -3.56
C GLU A 111 -3.85 -8.98 -3.53
N LEU A 112 -2.93 -8.02 -3.64
CA LEU A 112 -3.27 -6.62 -3.82
C LEU A 112 -3.74 -6.43 -5.27
N PHE A 113 -5.00 -6.78 -5.54
CA PHE A 113 -5.64 -6.42 -6.80
C PHE A 113 -6.04 -4.95 -6.77
N GLY A 114 -5.15 -4.12 -7.30
CA GLY A 114 -5.38 -2.71 -7.50
C GLY A 114 -4.27 -2.13 -8.36
N ASN A 115 -4.64 -1.62 -9.53
CA ASN A 115 -3.75 -0.90 -10.42
C ASN A 115 -3.20 0.34 -9.71
N PHE A 116 -2.08 0.20 -9.00
CA PHE A 116 -1.15 1.31 -8.81
C PHE A 116 -0.28 1.40 -10.06
N TYR A 117 -0.90 1.85 -11.15
CA TYR A 117 -0.13 2.39 -12.28
C TYR A 117 0.30 3.82 -11.96
N PRO A 118 1.53 4.22 -12.34
CA PRO A 118 1.94 5.61 -12.26
C PRO A 118 1.02 6.52 -13.06
#